data_AF-A0AA38F3F8-F1
#
_entry.id   AF-A0AA38F3F8-F1
#
_cell.length_a   1.000
_cell.length_b   1.000
_cell.length_c   1.000
_cell.angle_alpha   90.00
_cell.angle_beta   90.00
_cell.angle_gamma   90.00
#
_symmetry.space_group_name_H-M   'P 1'
#
loop_
_entity.id
_entity.type
_entity.pdbx_description
1 polymer ?
#
loop_
_entity_poly.entity_id
_entity_poly.type
_entity_poly.pdbx_seq_one_letter_code
_entity_poly.pdbx_strand_id
1 'polypeptide(L)'
;GWKDSRNRPLINIIAVCPKGAMFLKDIDCEGEIKDAQFIANILIEAIESIELAGPPNVVQVITDNAKNCKAARLIVEGRYKHIFWTPCAIHSLNLMLQKIEKIAWIEKIYMEANEIQMFVTNHHMSQAIFKRFSKLELLK
;
A
#
# COMPACT_ATOMS: atom_id res chain seq x y z
N GLY A 1 -2.23 2.41 3.80
CA GLY A 1 -2.75 3.69 3.28
C GLY A 1 -1.83 4.22 2.19
N TRP A 2 -2.08 5.42 1.68
CA TRP A 2 -1.24 6.07 0.66
C TRP A 2 -1.20 7.58 0.88
N LYS A 3 -0.39 8.29 0.10
CA LYS A 3 -0.37 9.75 0.11
C LYS A 3 -0.82 10.27 -1.24
N ASP A 4 -1.65 11.30 -1.25
CA ASP A 4 -2.06 11.95 -2.49
C ASP A 4 -0.94 12.86 -3.06
N SER A 5 -1.21 13.53 -4.19
CA SER A 5 -0.27 14.44 -4.84
C SER A 5 0.09 15.68 -4.02
N ARG A 6 -0.68 15.97 -2.96
CA ARG A 6 -0.43 17.03 -1.97
C ARG A 6 0.21 16.49 -0.70
N ASN A 7 0.65 15.22 -0.71
CA ASN A 7 1.28 14.54 0.43
C ASN A 7 0.31 14.31 1.63
N ARG A 8 -1.01 14.44 1.42
CA ARG A 8 -2.01 14.17 2.46
C ARG A 8 -2.15 12.67 2.69
N PRO A 9 -2.19 12.20 3.94
CA PRO A 9 -2.09 10.78 4.23
C PRO A 9 -3.49 10.13 4.28
N LEU A 10 -3.87 9.39 3.25
CA LEU A 10 -5.22 8.81 3.11
C LEU A 10 -5.29 7.32 3.49
N ILE A 11 -6.45 6.89 3.96
CA ILE A 11 -6.84 5.48 4.06
C ILE A 11 -8.08 5.24 3.19
N ASN A 12 -7.98 4.30 2.25
CA ASN A 12 -9.10 3.90 1.39
C ASN A 12 -9.66 2.57 1.88
N ILE A 13 -10.97 2.45 1.87
CA ILE A 13 -11.70 1.23 2.21
C ILE A 13 -12.37 0.70 0.95
N ILE A 14 -12.06 -0.55 0.62
CA ILE A 14 -12.60 -1.25 -0.54
C ILE A 14 -13.19 -2.56 -0.03
N ALA A 15 -14.46 -2.82 -0.33
CA ALA A 15 -15.09 -4.10 -0.11
C ALA A 15 -14.92 -4.98 -1.36
N VAL A 16 -14.66 -6.26 -1.15
CA VAL A 16 -14.49 -7.23 -2.25
C VAL A 16 -15.39 -8.43 -2.00
N CYS A 17 -16.15 -8.82 -3.01
CA CYS A 17 -16.98 -10.01 -3.00
C CYS A 17 -16.88 -10.75 -4.35
N PRO A 18 -17.51 -11.93 -4.52
CA PRO A 18 -17.46 -12.67 -5.79
C PRO A 18 -17.98 -11.89 -7.01
N LYS A 19 -18.80 -10.85 -6.80
CA LYS A 19 -19.31 -9.98 -7.87
C LYS A 19 -18.33 -8.87 -8.28
N GLY A 20 -17.28 -8.64 -7.51
CA GLY A 20 -16.26 -7.63 -7.78
C GLY A 20 -15.86 -6.82 -6.54
N ALA A 21 -15.08 -5.77 -6.81
CA ALA A 21 -14.63 -4.82 -5.80
C ALA A 21 -15.47 -3.54 -5.86
N MET A 22 -15.75 -2.96 -4.70
CA MET A 22 -16.48 -1.70 -4.55
C MET A 22 -15.72 -0.80 -3.58
N PHE A 23 -15.47 0.44 -4.01
CA PHE A 23 -14.96 1.47 -3.13
C PHE A 23 -16.06 1.87 -2.14
N LEU A 24 -15.77 1.85 -0.84
CA LEU A 24 -16.72 2.24 0.21
C LEU A 24 -16.52 3.70 0.59
N LYS A 25 -15.29 4.06 0.98
CA LYS A 25 -14.93 5.42 1.41
C LYS A 25 -13.42 5.62 1.42
N ASP A 26 -13.01 6.87 1.38
CA ASP A 26 -11.69 7.34 1.73
C ASP A 26 -11.75 8.19 3.00
N ILE A 27 -10.64 8.22 3.72
CA ILE A 27 -10.50 8.90 5.00
C ILE A 27 -9.25 9.74 4.93
N ASP A 28 -9.43 11.06 5.00
CA ASP A 28 -8.34 11.97 5.27
C ASP A 28 -7.86 11.78 6.71
N CYS A 29 -6.57 11.51 6.86
CA CYS A 29 -5.96 11.31 8.17
C CYS A 29 -4.89 12.36 8.44
N GLU A 30 -4.96 13.52 7.79
CA GLU A 30 -4.12 14.67 8.14
C GLU A 30 -4.34 15.06 9.60
N GLY A 31 -3.24 15.24 10.35
CA GLY A 31 -3.28 15.53 11.79
C GLY A 31 -3.56 14.32 12.71
N GLU A 32 -3.92 13.15 12.15
CA GLU A 32 -4.27 11.96 12.93
C GLU A 32 -3.06 11.07 13.26
N ILE A 33 -3.03 10.53 14.47
CA ILE A 33 -2.08 9.49 14.85
C ILE A 33 -2.64 8.14 14.37
N LYS A 34 -2.01 7.56 13.35
CA LYS A 34 -2.40 6.27 12.76
C LYS A 34 -1.96 5.07 13.60
N ASP A 35 -2.29 5.07 14.88
CA ASP A 35 -2.00 3.96 15.77
C ASP A 35 -2.92 2.76 15.50
N ALA A 36 -2.73 1.70 16.27
CA ALA A 36 -3.50 0.47 16.15
C ALA A 36 -5.01 0.69 16.39
N GLN A 37 -5.36 1.56 17.34
CA GLN A 37 -6.75 1.79 17.73
C GLN A 37 -7.48 2.61 16.67
N PHE A 38 -6.85 3.65 16.14
CA PHE A 38 -7.37 4.44 15.03
C PHE A 38 -7.68 3.56 13.81
N ILE A 39 -6.71 2.73 13.40
CA ILE A 39 -6.90 1.81 12.28
C ILE A 39 -8.00 0.79 12.58
N ALA A 40 -8.05 0.22 13.79
CA ALA A 40 -9.09 -0.73 14.16
C ALA A 40 -10.49 -0.10 14.14
N ASN A 41 -10.65 1.14 14.62
CA ASN A 41 -11.91 1.86 14.60
C ASN A 41 -12.42 2.05 13.17
N ILE A 42 -11.54 2.46 12.25
CA ILE A 42 -11.87 2.59 10.82
C ILE A 42 -12.36 1.27 10.24
N LEU A 43 -11.66 0.17 10.54
CA LEU A 43 -12.01 -1.16 10.04
C LEU A 43 -13.34 -1.64 10.62
N ILE A 44 -13.56 -1.45 11.92
CA ILE A 44 -14.81 -1.79 12.60
C ILE A 44 -15.96 -1.02 11.98
N GLU A 45 -15.83 0.30 11.81
CA GLU A 45 -16.87 1.13 11.19
C GLU A 45 -17.18 0.65 9.76
N ALA A 46 -16.15 0.32 8.99
CA ALA A 46 -16.32 -0.23 7.64
C ALA A 46 -17.07 -1.58 7.66
N ILE A 47 -16.74 -2.47 8.59
CA ILE A 47 -17.40 -3.77 8.76
C ILE A 47 -18.88 -3.58 9.10
N GLU A 48 -19.18 -2.68 10.04
CA GLU A 48 -20.55 -2.39 10.48
C GLU A 48 -21.37 -1.68 9.39
N SER A 49 -20.73 -0.93 8.48
CA SER A 49 -21.40 -0.21 7.39
C SER A 49 -21.88 -1.08 6.22
N ILE A 50 -21.51 -2.36 6.16
CA ILE A 50 -21.89 -3.25 5.06
C ILE A 50 -23.38 -3.61 5.17
N GLU A 51 -24.20 -3.00 4.32
CA GLU A 51 -25.64 -3.24 4.28
C GLU A 51 -26.01 -4.70 3.91
N LEU A 52 -27.24 -5.09 4.23
CA LEU A 52 -27.85 -6.42 4.02
C LEU A 52 -27.37 -7.58 4.91
N ALA A 53 -26.21 -7.53 5.56
CA ALA A 53 -25.96 -8.41 6.72
C ALA A 53 -24.83 -8.02 7.69
N GLY A 54 -24.13 -6.89 7.53
CA GLY A 54 -23.13 -6.43 8.49
C GLY A 54 -21.96 -7.41 8.72
N PRO A 55 -21.43 -7.51 9.95
CA PRO A 55 -20.26 -8.34 10.27
C PRO A 55 -20.33 -9.81 9.82
N PRO A 56 -21.48 -10.53 9.91
CA PRO A 56 -21.60 -11.91 9.41
C PRO A 56 -21.18 -12.16 7.96
N ASN A 57 -21.29 -11.16 7.08
CA ASN A 57 -20.91 -11.30 5.66
C ASN A 57 -19.44 -10.96 5.39
N VAL A 58 -18.75 -10.38 6.37
CA VAL A 58 -17.31 -10.13 6.27
C VAL A 58 -16.59 -11.37 6.77
N VAL A 59 -15.72 -11.93 5.93
CA VAL A 59 -14.90 -13.09 6.30
C VAL A 59 -13.44 -12.71 6.52
N GLN A 60 -12.96 -11.63 5.89
CA GLN A 60 -11.55 -11.30 5.85
C GLN A 60 -11.33 -9.79 5.86
N VAL A 61 -10.28 -9.36 6.57
CA VAL A 61 -9.71 -8.02 6.46
C VAL A 61 -8.29 -8.12 5.92
N ILE A 62 -7.99 -7.31 4.91
CA ILE A 62 -6.67 -7.23 4.29
C ILE A 62 -6.11 -5.82 4.51
N THR A 63 -4.98 -5.72 5.20
CA THR A 63 -4.25 -4.44 5.36
C THR A 63 -2.77 -4.63 5.10
N ASP A 64 -1.98 -3.54 5.08
CA ASP A 64 -0.54 -3.65 4.92
C ASP A 64 0.13 -4.39 6.11
N ASN A 65 1.41 -4.72 5.95
CA ASN A 65 2.18 -5.48 6.93
C ASN A 65 2.81 -4.58 8.02
N ALA A 66 2.41 -3.31 8.13
CA ALA A 66 2.97 -2.38 9.09
C ALA A 66 2.63 -2.78 10.53
N LYS A 67 3.46 -2.32 11.48
CA LYS A 67 3.31 -2.66 12.91
C LYS A 67 1.91 -2.29 13.45
N ASN A 68 1.40 -1.11 13.10
CA ASN A 68 0.10 -0.64 13.59
C ASN A 68 -1.06 -1.43 12.97
N CYS A 69 -0.97 -1.83 11.70
CA CYS A 69 -1.93 -2.73 11.06
C CYS A 69 -1.95 -4.11 11.72
N LYS A 70 -0.78 -4.66 12.05
CA LYS A 70 -0.67 -5.93 12.80
C LYS A 70 -1.22 -5.86 14.21
N ALA A 71 -1.17 -4.71 14.86
CA ALA A 71 -1.76 -4.52 16.17
C ALA A 71 -3.28 -4.30 16.09
N ALA A 72 -3.74 -3.52 15.09
CA ALA A 72 -5.16 -3.31 14.81
C ALA A 72 -5.90 -4.63 14.55
N ARG A 73 -5.25 -5.60 13.90
CA ARG A 73 -5.85 -6.92 13.66
C ARG A 73 -6.28 -7.61 14.95
N LEU A 74 -5.51 -7.49 16.04
CA LEU A 74 -5.81 -8.15 17.31
C LEU A 74 -7.08 -7.57 17.93
N ILE A 75 -7.34 -6.28 17.70
CA ILE A 75 -8.56 -5.60 18.15
C ILE A 75 -9.76 -6.11 17.34
N VAL A 76 -9.62 -6.19 16.00
CA VAL A 76 -10.68 -6.67 15.10
C VAL A 76 -11.00 -8.15 15.34
N GLU A 77 -10.00 -9.03 15.41
CA GLU A 77 -10.15 -10.46 15.76
C GLU A 77 -10.64 -10.66 17.20
N GLY A 78 -10.37 -9.69 18.08
CA GLY A 78 -10.94 -9.60 19.42
C GLY A 78 -12.47 -9.49 19.38
N ARG A 79 -12.97 -8.58 18.53
CA ARG A 79 -14.39 -8.24 18.39
C ARG A 79 -15.17 -9.21 17.50
N TYR A 80 -14.59 -9.65 16.38
CA TYR A 80 -15.24 -10.53 15.41
C TYR A 80 -14.41 -11.81 15.21
N LYS A 81 -14.74 -12.86 15.96
CA LYS A 81 -13.96 -14.11 15.99
C LYS A 81 -13.94 -14.87 14.67
N HIS A 82 -14.91 -14.63 13.78
CA HIS A 82 -15.01 -15.27 12.47
C HIS A 82 -14.25 -14.52 11.36
N ILE A 83 -13.83 -13.28 11.61
CA ILE A 83 -13.10 -12.47 10.64
C ILE A 83 -11.61 -12.70 10.84
N PHE A 84 -10.93 -13.22 9.83
CA PHE A 84 -9.48 -13.39 9.87
C PHE A 84 -8.76 -12.24 9.17
N TRP A 85 -7.55 -11.93 9.64
CA TRP A 85 -6.70 -10.93 9.01
C TRP A 85 -5.61 -11.57 8.15
N THR A 86 -5.31 -10.94 7.01
CA THR A 86 -4.15 -11.30 6.18
C THR A 86 -3.36 -10.06 5.74
N PRO A 87 -2.03 -10.15 5.65
CA PRO A 87 -1.22 -9.06 5.12
C PRO A 87 -1.47 -8.89 3.61
N CYS A 88 -1.39 -7.65 3.14
CA CYS A 88 -1.44 -7.33 1.72
C CYS A 88 -0.32 -8.05 0.96
N ALA A 89 -0.70 -8.81 -0.07
CA ALA A 89 0.24 -9.55 -0.91
C ALA A 89 1.24 -8.63 -1.61
N ILE A 90 0.75 -7.53 -2.20
CA ILE A 90 1.60 -6.56 -2.91
C ILE A 90 2.63 -5.92 -1.97
N HIS A 91 2.20 -5.50 -0.78
CA HIS A 91 3.12 -4.95 0.20
C HIS A 91 4.13 -5.99 0.69
N SER A 92 3.71 -7.25 0.85
CA SER A 92 4.59 -8.35 1.23
C SER A 92 5.64 -8.64 0.15
N LEU A 93 5.26 -8.62 -1.12
CA LEU A 93 6.18 -8.74 -2.26
C LEU A 93 7.16 -7.57 -2.31
N ASN A 94 6.68 -6.34 -2.10
CA ASN A 94 7.55 -5.17 -2.04
C ASN A 94 8.60 -5.28 -0.93
N LEU A 95 8.21 -5.73 0.27
CA LEU A 95 9.15 -5.98 1.37
C LEU A 95 10.16 -7.09 1.04
N MET A 96 9.76 -8.11 0.27
CA MET A 96 10.66 -9.15 -0.20
C MET A 96 11.68 -8.59 -1.20
N LEU A 97 11.22 -7.80 -2.18
CA LEU A 97 12.08 -7.17 -3.18
C LEU A 97 13.09 -6.22 -2.53
N GLN A 98 12.67 -5.42 -1.54
CA GLN A 98 13.60 -4.56 -0.77
C GLN A 98 14.69 -5.34 -0.02
N LYS A 99 14.45 -6.61 0.33
CA LYS A 99 15.49 -7.47 0.90
C LYS A 99 16.43 -8.01 -0.16
N ILE A 100 15.91 -8.34 -1.34
CA ILE A 100 16.70 -8.79 -2.49
C ILE A 100 17.60 -7.66 -2.97
N GLU A 101 17.09 -6.44 -3.05
CA GLU A 101 17.83 -5.22 -3.42
C GLU A 101 19.09 -5.02 -2.55
N LYS A 102 19.02 -5.39 -1.26
CA LYS A 102 20.13 -5.27 -0.30
C LYS A 102 21.17 -6.38 -0.37
N ILE A 103 21.04 -7.34 -1.30
CA ILE A 103 22.08 -8.33 -1.53
C ILE A 103 23.24 -7.61 -2.21
N ALA A 104 24.44 -7.66 -1.64
CA ALA A 104 25.57 -6.80 -2.01
C ALA A 104 25.84 -6.66 -3.53
N TRP A 105 25.76 -7.76 -4.30
CA TRP A 105 25.97 -7.70 -5.74
C TRP A 105 24.78 -7.08 -6.50
N ILE A 106 23.54 -7.26 -6.01
CA ILE A 106 22.34 -6.62 -6.55
C ILE A 106 22.35 -5.14 -6.21
N GLU A 107 22.65 -4.79 -4.96
CA GLU A 107 22.73 -3.42 -4.48
C GLU A 107 23.73 -2.62 -5.33
N LYS A 108 24.90 -3.19 -5.62
CA LYS A 108 25.90 -2.56 -6.49
C LYS A 108 25.34 -2.28 -7.89
N ILE A 109 24.74 -3.28 -8.55
CA ILE A 109 24.16 -3.12 -9.89
C ILE A 109 23.04 -2.09 -9.88
N TYR A 110 22.18 -2.13 -8.85
CA TYR A 110 21.08 -1.19 -8.67
C TYR A 110 21.58 0.24 -8.52
N MET A 111 22.61 0.48 -7.70
CA MET A 111 23.21 1.80 -7.52
C MET A 111 23.81 2.34 -8.82
N GLU A 112 24.56 1.53 -9.56
CA GLU A 112 25.13 1.91 -10.87
C GLU A 112 24.02 2.25 -11.88
N ALA A 113 22.97 1.43 -11.96
CA ALA A 113 21.83 1.67 -12.83
C ALA A 113 21.06 2.95 -12.45
N ASN A 114 20.89 3.18 -11.14
CA ASN A 114 20.24 4.37 -10.60
C ASN A 114 21.04 5.64 -10.90
N GLU A 115 22.37 5.60 -10.80
CA GLU A 115 23.24 6.72 -11.20
C GLU A 115 23.08 7.08 -12.68
N ILE A 116 23.04 6.07 -13.56
CA ILE A 116 22.82 6.29 -14.99
C ILE A 116 21.41 6.86 -15.24
N GLN A 117 20.39 6.30 -14.60
CA GLN A 117 19.01 6.75 -14.73
C GLN A 117 18.85 8.19 -14.22
N MET A 118 19.44 8.56 -13.09
CA MET A 118 19.50 9.93 -12.59
C MET A 118 20.24 10.86 -13.55
N PHE A 119 21.38 10.44 -14.12
CA PHE A 119 22.12 11.25 -15.09
C PHE A 119 21.26 11.55 -16.32
N VAL A 120 20.61 10.54 -16.90
CA VAL A 120 19.78 10.70 -18.10
C VAL A 120 18.52 11.53 -17.80
N THR A 121 17.89 11.33 -16.65
CA THR A 121 16.62 12.01 -16.31
C THR A 121 16.81 13.46 -15.86
N ASN A 122 17.93 13.79 -15.19
CA ASN A 122 18.17 15.12 -14.64
C ASN A 122 18.91 16.07 -15.60
N HIS A 123 19.49 15.58 -16.71
CA HIS A 123 20.20 16.43 -17.67
C HIS A 123 19.44 16.53 -18.99
N HIS A 124 19.01 17.74 -19.36
CA HIS A 124 18.17 17.99 -20.53
C HIS A 124 18.76 17.43 -21.84
N MET A 125 20.06 17.60 -22.07
CA MET A 125 20.73 17.09 -23.26
C MET A 125 20.78 15.56 -23.30
N SER A 126 21.16 14.92 -22.20
CA SER A 126 21.18 13.46 -22.07
C SER A 126 19.79 12.87 -22.25
N GLN A 127 18.77 13.51 -21.66
CA GLN A 127 17.38 13.12 -21.82
C GLN A 127 16.91 13.23 -23.27
N ALA A 128 17.26 14.32 -23.97
CA ALA A 128 16.90 14.53 -25.37
C ALA A 128 17.55 13.48 -26.27
N ILE A 129 18.83 13.15 -26.04
CA ILE A 129 19.53 12.07 -26.75
C ILE A 129 18.83 10.74 -26.48
N PHE A 130 18.55 10.40 -25.22
CA PHE A 130 17.88 9.15 -24.87
C PHE A 130 16.53 9.01 -25.57
N LYS A 131 15.68 10.06 -25.52
CA LYS A 131 14.37 10.07 -26.21
C LYS A 131 14.48 9.99 -27.74
N ARG A 132 15.58 10.49 -28.32
CA ARG A 132 15.80 10.42 -29.77
C ARG A 132 16.11 9.01 -30.24
N PHE A 133 16.84 8.23 -29.44
CA PHE A 133 17.36 6.91 -29.85
C PHE A 133 16.65 5.72 -29.19
N SER A 134 15.93 5.93 -28.08
CA SER A 134 15.16 4.91 -27.37
C SER A 134 13.66 5.10 -27.60
N LYS A 135 12.95 4.00 -27.84
CA LYS A 135 11.48 3.96 -27.80
C LYS A 135 10.93 3.66 -26.40
N LEU A 136 11.82 3.38 -25.45
CA LEU A 136 11.48 3.07 -24.07
C LEU A 136 11.55 4.33 -23.21
N GLU A 137 10.79 4.34 -22.14
CA GLU A 137 10.87 5.36 -21.10
C GLU A 137 11.68 4.84 -19.92
N LEU A 138 12.50 5.71 -19.32
CA LEU A 138 13.09 5.43 -18.03
C LEU A 138 12.02 5.62 -16.96
N LEU A 139 11.77 4.57 -16.18
CA LEU A 139 10.92 4.64 -15.00
C LEU A 139 11.52 5.66 -14.04
N LYS A 140 10.66 6.53 -13.48
CA LYS A 140 11.02 7.50 -12.44
C LYS A 140 10.80 6.90 -11.07
#